data_AF-A0A955P301-F1
#
_entry.id   AF-A0A955P301-F1
#
_cell.length_a   1.000
_cell.length_b   1.000
_cell.length_c   1.000
_cell.angle_alpha   90.00
_cell.angle_beta   90.00
_cell.angle_gamma   90.00
#
_symmetry.space_group_name_H-M   'P 1'
#
loop_
_entity.id
_entity.type
_entity.pdbx_description
1 polymer ?
#
loop_
_entity_poly.entity_id
_entity_poly.type
_entity_poly.pdbx_seq_one_letter_code
_entity_poly.pdbx_strand_id
1 'polypeptide(L)'
;NMTGRKYYSEVFGDDLVECYFLDSSDLGSGSSQVKWLKQSLRSSKARWKIVAMQAQLDTLPQTEQADGLPISKTLEVILIKNKVRLVLIGDGKPYQRLKPKNGITCFNSGSLEESEAGQLTDPTTIAMESPLKVSLILQFNDEGCQFKAIDGLERTIDEGAIPIPVDLALLPADSNNRGKNSTVY
;
A
#
# COMPACT_ATOMS: atom_id res chain seq x y z
N ASN A 1 -10.42 20.53 7.11
CA ASN A 1 -11.83 20.12 7.22
C ASN A 1 -12.28 19.57 5.88
N MET A 2 -12.52 18.26 5.75
CA MET A 2 -12.70 17.50 4.50
C MET A 2 -14.09 17.69 3.83
N THR A 3 -14.73 18.85 4.00
CA THR A 3 -16.08 19.15 3.48
C THR A 3 -17.17 18.11 3.85
N GLY A 4 -16.95 17.32 4.90
CA GLY A 4 -17.87 16.28 5.36
C GLY A 4 -17.81 14.95 4.60
N ARG A 5 -16.85 14.76 3.68
CA ARG A 5 -16.69 13.47 2.96
C ARG A 5 -15.98 12.46 3.84
N LYS A 6 -16.53 11.24 3.93
CA LYS A 6 -15.94 10.13 4.69
C LYS A 6 -14.75 9.47 3.99
N TYR A 7 -14.77 9.46 2.66
CA TYR A 7 -13.71 8.95 1.80
C TYR A 7 -13.52 9.87 0.60
N TYR A 8 -12.29 9.98 0.13
CA TYR A 8 -11.89 10.92 -0.91
C TYR A 8 -10.49 10.55 -1.44
N SER A 9 -10.08 11.19 -2.54
CA SER A 9 -8.70 11.14 -2.99
C SER A 9 -8.13 12.53 -3.17
N GLU A 10 -6.81 12.62 -3.06
CA GLU A 10 -6.03 13.84 -3.30
C GLU A 10 -4.86 13.52 -4.23
N VAL A 11 -4.59 14.43 -5.16
CA VAL A 11 -3.51 14.31 -6.15
C VAL A 11 -2.37 15.25 -5.76
N PHE A 12 -1.13 14.76 -5.87
CA PHE A 12 0.09 15.49 -5.53
C PHE A 12 1.10 15.41 -6.67
N GLY A 13 1.86 16.50 -6.85
CA GLY A 13 3.01 16.55 -7.77
C GLY A 13 2.62 16.33 -9.23
N ASP A 14 1.61 17.05 -9.75
CA ASP A 14 1.18 17.00 -11.15
C ASP A 14 0.88 15.58 -11.66
N ASP A 15 -0.10 14.91 -11.05
CA ASP A 15 -0.47 13.51 -11.31
C ASP A 15 0.65 12.50 -10.98
N LEU A 16 1.67 12.86 -10.20
CA LEU A 16 2.67 11.89 -9.74
C LEU A 16 2.06 10.89 -8.75
N VAL A 17 1.30 11.37 -7.77
CA VAL A 17 0.72 10.55 -6.70
C VAL A 17 -0.76 10.86 -6.54
N GLU A 18 -1.59 9.83 -6.46
CA GLU A 18 -2.95 9.94 -5.94
C GLU A 18 -3.12 9.06 -4.71
N CYS A 19 -3.53 9.68 -3.61
CA CYS A 19 -3.79 9.00 -2.34
C CYS A 19 -5.30 8.90 -2.10
N TYR A 20 -5.78 7.68 -1.86
CA TYR A 20 -7.18 7.38 -1.57
C TYR A 20 -7.34 7.12 -0.07
N PHE A 21 -8.06 8.01 0.60
CA PHE A 21 -8.37 7.91 2.02
C PHE A 21 -9.71 7.21 2.19
N LEU A 22 -9.69 6.05 2.86
CA LEU A 22 -10.88 5.23 3.10
C LEU A 22 -11.37 5.35 4.53
N ASP A 23 -12.69 5.35 4.70
CA ASP A 23 -13.36 5.12 5.98
C ASP A 23 -13.50 3.60 6.21
N SER A 24 -12.69 3.06 7.11
CA SER A 24 -12.68 1.64 7.44
C SER A 24 -14.02 1.12 8.01
N SER A 25 -14.88 2.01 8.54
CA SER A 25 -16.19 1.64 9.05
C SER A 25 -17.23 1.40 7.95
N ASP A 26 -16.97 1.86 6.72
CA ASP A 26 -17.89 1.79 5.57
C ASP A 26 -17.32 0.98 4.39
N LEU A 27 -16.63 -0.13 4.71
CA LEU A 27 -16.09 -1.07 3.72
C LEU A 27 -17.02 -2.25 3.44
N GLY A 28 -18.27 -2.23 3.91
CA GLY A 28 -19.21 -3.33 3.74
C GLY A 28 -19.55 -3.68 2.28
N SER A 29 -20.13 -4.87 2.08
CA SER A 29 -20.61 -5.35 0.79
C SER A 29 -21.51 -4.33 0.09
N GLY A 30 -21.20 -4.02 -1.17
CA GLY A 30 -22.01 -3.10 -1.98
C GLY A 30 -21.92 -1.62 -1.60
N SER A 31 -21.06 -1.25 -0.62
CA SER A 31 -20.94 0.14 -0.19
C SER A 31 -20.55 1.05 -1.36
N SER A 32 -21.10 2.26 -1.35
CA SER A 32 -20.77 3.29 -2.35
C SER A 32 -19.27 3.58 -2.36
N GLN A 33 -18.60 3.44 -1.22
CA GLN A 33 -17.15 3.60 -1.08
C GLN A 33 -16.36 2.58 -1.91
N VAL A 34 -16.67 1.28 -1.82
CA VAL A 34 -15.91 0.25 -2.59
C VAL A 34 -16.11 0.43 -4.09
N LYS A 35 -17.33 0.79 -4.52
CA LYS A 35 -17.62 1.11 -5.93
C LYS A 35 -16.87 2.36 -6.39
N TRP A 36 -16.88 3.41 -5.58
CA TRP A 36 -16.15 4.65 -5.83
C TRP A 36 -14.65 4.39 -5.94
N LEU A 37 -14.06 3.64 -5.01
CA LEU A 37 -12.63 3.31 -5.01
C LEU A 37 -12.25 2.58 -6.30
N LYS A 38 -13.02 1.54 -6.66
CA LYS A 38 -12.78 0.77 -7.88
C LYS A 38 -12.85 1.64 -9.13
N GLN A 39 -13.80 2.56 -9.21
CA GLN A 39 -13.92 3.46 -10.36
C GLN A 39 -12.80 4.50 -10.39
N SER A 40 -12.49 5.11 -9.24
CA SER A 40 -11.50 6.19 -9.13
C SER A 40 -10.09 5.67 -9.45
N LEU A 41 -9.74 4.49 -8.91
CA LEU A 41 -8.47 3.81 -9.23
C LEU A 41 -8.34 3.51 -10.73
N ARG A 42 -9.43 3.12 -11.40
CA ARG A 42 -9.44 2.82 -12.84
C ARG A 42 -9.29 4.07 -13.70
N SER A 43 -9.89 5.20 -13.28
CA SER A 43 -9.79 6.47 -14.01
C SER A 43 -8.50 7.23 -13.74
N SER A 44 -7.80 6.89 -12.67
CA SER A 44 -6.62 7.61 -12.23
C SER A 44 -5.43 7.43 -13.17
N LYS A 45 -4.96 8.59 -13.64
CA LYS A 45 -3.73 8.72 -14.43
C LYS A 45 -2.48 8.78 -13.56
N ALA A 46 -2.65 8.82 -12.23
CA ALA A 46 -1.54 8.99 -11.33
C ALA A 46 -0.57 7.81 -11.43
N ARG A 47 0.72 8.16 -11.45
CA ARG A 47 1.80 7.18 -11.57
C ARG A 47 1.88 6.30 -10.32
N TRP A 48 1.70 6.91 -9.15
CA TRP A 48 1.55 6.24 -7.87
C TRP A 48 0.11 6.27 -7.39
N LYS A 49 -0.39 5.11 -6.96
CA LYS A 49 -1.68 4.95 -6.30
C LYS A 49 -1.43 4.41 -4.90
N ILE A 50 -1.86 5.19 -3.90
CA ILE A 50 -1.69 4.91 -2.48
C ILE A 50 -3.07 4.77 -1.86
N VAL A 51 -3.27 3.77 -1.01
CA VAL A 51 -4.50 3.68 -0.20
C VAL A 51 -4.15 3.90 1.26
N ALA A 52 -4.85 4.80 1.93
CA ALA A 52 -4.72 5.05 3.36
C ALA A 52 -6.03 4.68 4.08
N MET A 53 -5.95 3.93 5.17
CA MET A 53 -7.11 3.52 5.96
C MET A 53 -6.75 3.30 7.44
N GLN A 54 -7.76 3.26 8.31
CA GLN A 54 -7.51 3.08 9.74
C GLN A 54 -7.26 1.60 10.11
N ALA A 55 -8.05 0.67 9.58
CA ALA A 55 -7.97 -0.75 9.92
C ALA A 55 -7.08 -1.57 8.96
N GLN A 56 -6.46 -2.64 9.44
CA GLN A 56 -5.73 -3.59 8.59
C GLN A 56 -6.70 -4.45 7.75
N LEU A 57 -6.30 -4.80 6.53
CA LEU A 57 -7.15 -5.57 5.59
C LEU A 57 -7.62 -6.91 6.15
N ASP A 58 -6.79 -7.61 6.92
CA ASP A 58 -7.07 -8.89 7.57
C ASP A 58 -8.00 -8.76 8.79
N THR A 59 -8.03 -7.59 9.42
CA THR A 59 -8.95 -7.26 10.52
C THR A 59 -10.35 -6.83 10.05
N LEU A 60 -10.54 -6.64 8.74
CA LEU A 60 -11.85 -6.27 8.20
C LEU A 60 -12.89 -7.40 8.37
N PRO A 61 -14.19 -7.06 8.48
CA PRO A 61 -15.24 -8.05 8.67
C PRO A 61 -15.17 -9.16 7.62
N GLN A 62 -15.08 -10.42 8.02
CA GLN A 62 -15.01 -11.55 7.08
C GLN A 62 -16.37 -11.83 6.40
N THR A 63 -17.36 -10.96 6.61
CA THR A 63 -18.67 -11.04 5.97
C THR A 63 -18.51 -11.09 4.47
N GLU A 64 -19.07 -12.13 3.87
CA GLU A 64 -19.07 -12.34 2.43
C GLU A 64 -19.81 -11.21 1.73
N GLN A 65 -19.30 -10.83 0.57
CA GLN A 65 -19.99 -9.94 -0.35
C GLN A 65 -21.10 -10.68 -1.10
N ALA A 66 -21.91 -9.95 -1.87
CA ALA A 66 -22.93 -10.55 -2.73
C ALA A 66 -22.34 -11.54 -3.77
N ASP A 67 -21.04 -11.46 -4.03
CA ASP A 67 -20.28 -12.38 -4.89
C ASP A 67 -19.59 -13.52 -4.11
N GLY A 68 -19.84 -13.64 -2.80
CA GLY A 68 -19.34 -14.71 -1.93
C GLY A 68 -17.90 -14.52 -1.41
N LEU A 69 -17.22 -13.42 -1.75
CA LEU A 69 -15.85 -13.18 -1.26
C LEU A 69 -15.83 -12.33 0.02
N PRO A 70 -14.95 -12.63 1.00
CA PRO A 70 -14.72 -11.73 2.13
C PRO A 70 -14.27 -10.35 1.63
N ILE A 71 -14.67 -9.27 2.32
CA ILE A 71 -14.28 -7.89 1.94
C ILE A 71 -12.78 -7.72 1.80
N SER A 72 -12.00 -8.35 2.69
CA SER A 72 -10.53 -8.33 2.68
C SER A 72 -9.98 -8.83 1.35
N LYS A 73 -10.57 -9.91 0.81
CA LYS A 73 -10.25 -10.47 -0.50
C LYS A 73 -10.71 -9.60 -1.64
N THR A 74 -11.91 -9.04 -1.58
CA THR A 74 -12.37 -8.12 -2.62
C THR A 74 -11.48 -6.88 -2.72
N LEU A 75 -11.10 -6.28 -1.59
CA LEU A 75 -10.17 -5.15 -1.57
C LEU A 75 -8.79 -5.59 -2.09
N GLU A 76 -8.23 -6.69 -1.61
CA GLU A 76 -6.95 -7.23 -2.12
C GLU A 76 -6.97 -7.35 -3.66
N VAL A 77 -8.05 -7.91 -4.24
CA VAL A 77 -8.22 -8.02 -5.69
C VAL A 77 -8.32 -6.65 -6.38
N ILE A 78 -9.06 -5.69 -5.81
CA ILE A 78 -9.18 -4.32 -6.35
C ILE A 78 -7.82 -3.63 -6.35
N LEU A 79 -7.07 -3.69 -5.25
CA LEU A 79 -5.77 -3.05 -5.10
C LEU A 79 -4.75 -3.62 -6.10
N ILE A 80 -4.69 -4.96 -6.21
CA ILE A 80 -3.78 -5.64 -7.14
C ILE A 80 -4.13 -5.28 -8.59
N LYS A 81 -5.40 -5.42 -8.99
CA LYS A 81 -5.84 -5.15 -10.37
C LYS A 81 -5.57 -3.71 -10.82
N ASN A 82 -5.63 -2.75 -9.89
CA ASN A 82 -5.40 -1.35 -10.18
C ASN A 82 -3.96 -0.89 -9.86
N LYS A 83 -3.03 -1.82 -9.69
CA LYS A 83 -1.60 -1.54 -9.47
C LYS A 83 -1.33 -0.61 -8.28
N VAL A 84 -2.13 -0.68 -7.22
CA VAL A 84 -1.78 -0.04 -5.93
C VAL A 84 -0.49 -0.69 -5.42
N ARG A 85 0.41 0.12 -4.86
CA ARG A 85 1.73 -0.33 -4.38
C ARG A 85 2.02 -0.02 -2.93
N LEU A 86 1.26 0.91 -2.37
CA LEU A 86 1.43 1.35 -1.01
C LEU A 86 0.08 1.39 -0.32
N VAL A 87 0.00 0.72 0.83
CA VAL A 87 -1.12 0.84 1.76
C VAL A 87 -0.60 1.39 3.07
N LEU A 88 -1.20 2.48 3.53
CA LEU A 88 -0.91 3.12 4.81
C LEU A 88 -2.03 2.80 5.78
N ILE A 89 -1.66 2.30 6.96
CA ILE A 89 -2.59 1.85 7.99
C ILE A 89 -2.29 2.63 9.27
N GLY A 90 -3.36 3.02 9.96
CA GLY A 90 -3.28 3.67 11.26
C GLY A 90 -4.23 3.05 12.27
N ASP A 91 -3.97 1.82 12.71
CA ASP A 91 -4.87 1.05 13.59
C ASP A 91 -4.54 1.19 15.08
N GLY A 92 -3.60 2.07 15.43
CA GLY A 92 -3.12 2.30 16.79
C GLY A 92 -2.04 1.31 17.26
N LYS A 93 -1.64 0.35 16.43
CA LYS A 93 -0.49 -0.54 16.73
C LYS A 93 0.85 0.16 16.45
N PRO A 94 1.96 -0.35 17.03
CA PRO A 94 3.30 0.17 16.77
C PRO A 94 3.68 0.17 15.30
N TYR A 95 4.75 0.89 14.97
CA TYR A 95 5.25 0.97 13.61
C TYR A 95 5.57 -0.42 13.08
N GLN A 96 5.04 -0.74 11.90
CA GLN A 96 5.33 -1.99 11.20
C GLN A 96 5.43 -1.75 9.71
N ARG A 97 6.45 -2.31 9.07
CA ARG A 97 6.49 -2.51 7.62
C ARG A 97 6.35 -3.99 7.34
N LEU A 98 5.32 -4.37 6.60
CA LEU A 98 5.14 -5.75 6.17
C LEU A 98 6.02 -6.06 4.97
N LYS A 99 6.42 -7.33 4.83
CA LYS A 99 7.07 -7.83 3.62
C LYS A 99 6.12 -7.60 2.43
N PRO A 100 6.62 -7.06 1.30
CA PRO A 100 5.77 -6.84 0.14
C PRO A 100 5.07 -8.12 -0.30
N LYS A 101 3.75 -8.05 -0.52
CA LYS A 101 2.94 -9.17 -1.00
C LYS A 101 2.17 -8.72 -2.23
N ASN A 102 2.24 -9.50 -3.31
CA ASN A 102 1.59 -9.16 -4.60
C ASN A 102 1.96 -7.76 -5.12
N GLY A 103 3.19 -7.32 -4.83
CA GLY A 103 3.69 -5.99 -5.17
C GLY A 103 3.18 -4.84 -4.29
N ILE A 104 2.39 -5.12 -3.25
CA ILE A 104 1.89 -4.12 -2.31
C ILE A 104 2.80 -4.10 -1.08
N THR A 105 3.31 -2.93 -0.73
CA THR A 105 3.99 -2.66 0.54
C THR A 105 2.97 -2.03 1.49
N CYS A 106 2.91 -2.54 2.72
CA CYS A 106 2.03 -2.00 3.74
C CYS A 106 2.86 -1.43 4.89
N PHE A 107 2.51 -0.22 5.32
CA PHE A 107 3.03 0.37 6.55
C PHE A 107 1.89 0.55 7.53
N ASN A 108 2.16 0.21 8.78
CA ASN A 108 1.39 0.67 9.92
C ASN A 108 2.19 1.78 10.60
N SER A 109 1.58 2.95 10.75
CA SER A 109 2.18 4.11 11.40
C SER A 109 1.14 4.85 12.23
N GLY A 110 0.27 4.08 12.92
CA GLY A 110 -0.86 4.62 13.68
C GLY A 110 -0.60 4.86 15.17
N SER A 111 0.51 4.39 15.73
CA SER A 111 0.76 4.52 17.17
C SER A 111 1.06 5.97 17.54
N LEU A 112 0.18 6.57 18.33
CA LEU A 112 0.42 7.86 18.99
C LEU A 112 1.06 7.68 20.37
N GLU A 113 1.19 6.45 20.85
CA GLU A 113 1.73 6.04 22.15
C GLU A 113 2.86 5.03 21.93
N GLU A 114 3.87 4.99 22.82
CA GLU A 114 4.80 3.86 22.82
C GLU A 114 4.05 2.64 23.34
N SER A 115 4.21 1.49 22.69
CA SER A 115 3.51 0.26 23.07
C SER A 115 4.47 -0.92 23.06
N GLU A 116 4.16 -1.95 23.84
CA GLU A 116 4.93 -3.18 23.80
C GLU A 116 4.85 -3.79 22.39
N ALA A 117 5.99 -3.90 21.72
CA ALA A 117 6.08 -4.59 20.45
C ALA A 117 5.63 -6.05 20.63
N GLY A 118 4.85 -6.56 19.66
CA GLY A 118 4.73 -8.01 19.47
C GLY A 118 3.43 -8.70 19.84
N GLN A 119 2.23 -8.09 19.70
CA GLN A 119 0.98 -8.86 19.94
C GLN A 119 0.07 -9.18 18.75
N LEU A 120 0.23 -8.65 17.54
CA LEU A 120 -0.90 -8.72 16.58
C LEU A 120 -0.58 -9.02 15.11
N THR A 121 0.57 -9.61 14.78
CA THR A 121 0.84 -10.03 13.39
C THR A 121 1.78 -11.24 13.33
N ASP A 122 1.55 -12.16 12.40
CA ASP A 122 2.46 -13.28 12.12
C ASP A 122 3.89 -12.74 11.84
N PRO A 123 4.89 -13.08 12.68
CA PRO A 123 6.26 -12.57 12.53
C PRO A 123 6.88 -12.86 11.16
N THR A 124 6.41 -13.90 10.46
CA THR A 124 6.92 -14.25 9.13
C THR A 124 6.57 -13.21 8.06
N THR A 125 5.55 -12.38 8.32
CA THR A 125 5.07 -11.33 7.41
C THR A 125 5.67 -9.95 7.68
N ILE A 126 6.33 -9.76 8.82
CA ILE A 126 6.93 -8.49 9.21
C ILE A 126 8.32 -8.35 8.58
N ALA A 127 8.61 -7.19 8.00
CA ALA A 127 9.93 -6.83 7.50
C ALA A 127 10.67 -5.90 8.48
N MET A 128 9.95 -5.03 9.18
CA MET A 128 10.46 -4.17 10.25
C MET A 128 9.33 -3.87 11.25
N GLU A 129 9.64 -3.79 12.53
CA GLU A 129 8.73 -3.34 13.59
C GLU A 129 9.49 -2.48 14.58
N SER A 130 8.83 -1.47 15.17
CA SER A 130 9.38 -0.68 16.26
C SER A 130 8.31 -0.28 17.27
N PRO A 131 8.56 -0.44 18.58
CA PRO A 131 7.64 0.00 19.64
C PRO A 131 7.57 1.52 19.81
N LEU A 132 8.52 2.25 19.20
CA LEU A 132 8.65 3.69 19.33
C LEU A 132 7.58 4.42 18.52
N LYS A 133 7.28 5.66 18.92
CA LYS A 133 6.54 6.60 18.07
C LYS A 133 7.40 6.92 16.84
N VAL A 134 6.84 6.68 15.67
CA VAL A 134 7.53 6.85 14.39
C VAL A 134 6.75 7.81 13.50
N SER A 135 7.48 8.74 12.88
CA SER A 135 7.01 9.48 11.72
C SER A 135 7.51 8.81 10.45
N LEU A 136 6.59 8.45 9.55
CA LEU A 136 6.91 7.91 8.23
C LEU A 136 6.94 9.05 7.20
N ILE A 137 8.09 9.24 6.57
CA ILE A 137 8.31 10.18 5.48
C ILE A 137 8.37 9.38 4.18
N LEU A 138 7.59 9.83 3.19
CA LEU A 138 7.53 9.24 1.86
C LEU A 138 7.87 10.31 0.83
N GLN A 139 8.88 10.04 0.01
CA GLN A 139 9.30 10.92 -1.06
C GLN A 139 9.13 10.20 -2.41
N PHE A 140 8.26 10.74 -3.25
CA PHE A 140 7.94 10.16 -4.55
C PHE A 140 8.68 10.90 -5.66
N ASN A 141 9.14 10.15 -6.65
CA ASN A 141 9.65 10.67 -7.91
C ASN A 141 9.29 9.71 -9.06
N ASP A 142 9.89 9.95 -10.22
CA ASP A 142 9.69 9.18 -11.45
C ASP A 142 10.37 7.79 -11.47
N GLU A 143 11.10 7.41 -10.44
CA GLU A 143 11.78 6.12 -10.35
C GLU A 143 11.21 5.25 -9.23
N GLY A 144 10.70 5.88 -8.18
CA GLY A 144 10.37 5.20 -6.94
C GLY A 144 9.68 6.08 -5.89
N CYS A 145 9.42 5.43 -4.76
CA CYS A 145 9.19 6.07 -3.48
C CYS A 145 10.37 5.74 -2.57
N GLN A 146 11.11 6.75 -2.11
CA GLN A 146 12.00 6.59 -0.97
C GLN A 146 11.19 6.74 0.31
N PHE A 147 11.45 5.90 1.30
CA PHE A 147 10.80 5.99 2.60
C PHE A 147 11.84 6.08 3.72
N LYS A 148 11.47 6.82 4.77
CA LYS A 148 12.25 6.92 5.99
C LYS A 148 11.30 6.97 7.20
N ALA A 149 11.50 6.07 8.13
CA ALA A 149 10.87 6.06 9.43
C ALA A 149 11.84 6.68 10.45
N ILE A 150 11.42 7.73 11.13
CA ILE A 150 12.20 8.39 12.18
C ILE A 150 11.45 8.38 13.50
N ASP A 151 12.16 8.26 14.62
CA ASP A 151 11.57 8.42 15.94
C ASP A 151 11.50 9.89 16.38
N GLY A 152 10.96 10.14 17.59
CA GLY A 152 10.87 11.49 18.16
C GLY A 152 12.22 12.17 18.45
N LEU A 153 13.34 11.46 18.33
CA LEU A 153 14.71 11.99 18.44
C LEU A 153 15.38 12.09 17.05
N GLU A 154 14.60 11.99 15.97
CA GLU A 154 15.05 12.02 14.57
C GLU A 154 16.00 10.87 14.17
N ARG A 155 16.07 9.81 14.99
CA ARG A 155 16.88 8.64 14.66
C ARG A 155 16.16 7.82 13.61
N THR A 156 16.88 7.39 12.57
CA THR A 156 16.36 6.48 11.56
C THR A 156 16.07 5.12 12.19
N ILE A 157 14.83 4.67 12.08
CA ILE A 157 14.37 3.35 12.52
C ILE A 157 14.30 2.37 11.33
N ASP A 158 13.90 2.89 10.17
CA ASP A 158 13.75 2.11 8.94
C ASP A 158 13.92 3.03 7.73
N GLU A 159 14.47 2.52 6.65
CA GLU A 159 14.61 3.26 5.39
C GLU A 159 14.72 2.30 4.20
N GLY A 160 14.40 2.82 3.02
CA GLY A 160 14.55 2.07 1.78
C GLY A 160 13.77 2.68 0.63
N ALA A 161 13.65 1.90 -0.44
CA ALA A 161 12.99 2.31 -1.67
C ALA A 161 11.90 1.31 -2.07
N ILE A 162 10.81 1.83 -2.64
CA ILE A 162 9.78 1.07 -3.33
C ILE A 162 9.84 1.49 -4.80
N PRO A 163 10.23 0.59 -5.72
CA PRO A 163 10.37 0.96 -7.14
C PRO A 163 9.00 1.17 -7.79
N ILE A 164 8.95 2.02 -8.81
CA ILE A 164 7.80 2.05 -9.72
C ILE A 164 7.74 0.71 -10.46
N PRO A 165 6.55 0.14 -10.67
CA PRO A 165 6.44 -1.09 -11.45
C PRO A 165 6.81 -0.76 -12.89
N VAL A 166 7.90 -1.35 -13.36
CA VAL A 166 8.11 -1.45 -14.80
C VAL A 166 7.00 -2.36 -15.31
N ASP A 167 6.17 -1.86 -16.21
CA ASP A 167 5.29 -2.75 -16.94
C ASP A 167 6.22 -3.65 -17.77
N LEU A 168 6.38 -4.91 -17.37
CA LEU A 168 7.24 -5.86 -18.10
C LEU A 168 6.78 -6.02 -19.56
N ALA A 169 5.52 -5.68 -19.87
CA ALA A 169 5.00 -5.63 -21.23
C ALA A 169 5.40 -4.36 -22.02
N LEU A 170 5.96 -3.34 -21.36
CA LEU A 170 6.48 -2.11 -21.96
C LEU A 170 8.02 -2.05 -21.98
N LEU A 171 8.69 -3.06 -21.44
CA LEU A 171 10.11 -3.22 -21.71
C LEU A 171 10.27 -3.46 -23.21
N PRO A 172 11.11 -2.69 -23.92
CA PRO A 172 11.46 -3.05 -25.29
C PRO A 172 11.99 -4.48 -25.25
N ALA A 173 11.43 -5.35 -26.09
CA ALA A 173 11.94 -6.71 -26.24
C ALA A 173 13.44 -6.60 -26.49
N ASP A 174 14.24 -7.16 -25.58
CA ASP A 174 15.69 -7.13 -25.66
C ASP A 174 16.11 -7.63 -27.04
N SER A 175 16.53 -6.72 -27.93
CA SER A 175 16.95 -7.06 -29.29
C SER A 175 18.33 -7.73 -29.32
N ASN A 176 18.85 -8.13 -28.15
CA ASN A 176 20.19 -8.69 -27.96
C ASN A 176 20.20 -10.17 -27.54
N ASN A 177 19.23 -10.96 -28.00
CA ASN A 177 19.41 -12.42 -28.02
C ASN A 177 19.37 -12.97 -29.45
N ARG A 178 20.27 -12.45 -30.31
CA ARG A 178 20.72 -13.18 -31.49
C ARG A 178 22.07 -13.81 -31.19
N GLY A 179 22.05 -15.13 -31.08
CA GLY A 179 23.20 -15.97 -31.36
C GLY A 179 24.02 -16.36 -30.14
N LYS A 180 23.69 -17.52 -29.58
CA LYS A 180 24.63 -18.64 -29.48
C LYS A 180 23.86 -19.92 -29.21
N ASN A 181 23.37 -20.53 -30.30
CA ASN A 181 23.39 -21.98 -30.40
C ASN A 181 24.86 -22.38 -30.56
N SER A 182 25.42 -23.04 -29.57
CA SER A 182 26.51 -23.99 -29.76
C SER A 182 26.42 -25.03 -28.65
N THR A 183 25.82 -26.15 -29.02
CA THR A 183 26.04 -27.49 -28.50
C THR A 183 27.51 -27.72 -28.16
N VAL A 184 27.79 -28.54 -27.13
CA VAL A 184 28.68 -29.73 -27.15
C VAL A 184 29.28 -30.01 -25.75
N TYR A 185 29.00 -31.25 -25.29
CA TYR A 185 29.42 -32.02 -24.10
C TYR A 185 29.01 -31.54 -22.70
#